data_AF-A0A7R8WTK9-F1
#
_entry.id   AF-A0A7R8WTK9-F1
#
_cell.length_a   1.000
_cell.length_b   1.000
_cell.length_c   1.000
_cell.angle_alpha   90.00
_cell.angle_beta   90.00
_cell.angle_gamma   90.00
#
_symmetry.space_group_name_H-M   'P 1'
#
loop_
_entity.id
_entity.type
_entity.pdbx_description
1 polymer ?
#
loop_
_entity_poly.entity_id
_entity_poly.type
_entity_poly.pdbx_seq_one_letter_code
_entity_poly.pdbx_strand_id
1 'polypeptide(L)'
;MMGDQLFVYDASIVAPLGRVPIWPYTLYFRMPHLCPGNGKNCPSKSHPVWEMVVNELDRRDDPTFDENLPGCHFVDSCTNINTPEQFGRLLRHNVNRHLLYVIQWMQNPTETNAIRDFQEWKEKCDIKGQPYCSLPNACPVTTRELPGETLRLFTCVDCPKNYPWINDPTGNGLF
;
A
#
# COMPACT_ATOMS: atom_id res chain seq x y z
N MET A 1 0.92 2.84 18.91
CA MET A 1 -0.24 3.02 18.00
C MET A 1 -0.51 1.74 17.24
N MET A 2 0.22 1.38 16.18
CA MET A 2 -0.16 0.24 15.32
C MET A 2 -0.22 -1.10 16.06
N GLY A 3 0.81 -1.42 16.86
CA GLY A 3 0.81 -2.63 17.69
C GLY A 3 -0.30 -2.66 18.74
N ASP A 4 -0.63 -1.50 19.33
CA ASP A 4 -1.69 -1.37 20.34
C ASP A 4 -3.10 -1.47 19.72
N GLN A 5 -3.24 -1.03 18.46
CA GLN A 5 -4.48 -1.09 17.69
C GLN A 5 -4.60 -2.36 16.83
N LEU A 6 -3.70 -3.33 17.00
CA LEU A 6 -3.73 -4.64 16.34
C LEU A 6 -3.67 -4.56 14.80
N PHE A 7 -3.01 -3.54 14.25
CA PHE A 7 -2.69 -3.52 12.82
C PHE A 7 -1.64 -4.58 12.49
N VAL A 8 -1.88 -5.33 11.40
CA VAL A 8 -1.01 -6.45 10.99
C VAL A 8 0.28 -5.95 10.31
N TYR A 9 0.15 -4.94 9.46
CA TYR A 9 1.27 -4.41 8.70
C TYR A 9 1.16 -2.89 8.49
N ASP A 10 2.31 -2.28 8.23
CA ASP A 10 2.47 -0.95 7.63
C ASP A 10 3.01 -1.07 6.20
N ALA A 11 2.77 -0.07 5.37
CA ALA A 11 3.28 0.02 4.00
C ALA A 11 3.69 1.46 3.67
N SER A 12 4.32 2.14 4.63
CA SER A 12 4.72 3.55 4.49
C SER A 12 6.23 3.73 4.37
N ILE A 13 7.04 2.70 4.68
CA ILE A 13 8.49 2.79 4.61
C ILE A 13 8.95 2.47 3.18
N VAL A 14 9.70 3.42 2.62
CA VAL A 14 10.32 3.25 1.30
C VAL A 14 11.71 2.62 1.46
N ALA A 15 12.06 1.70 0.56
CA ALA A 15 13.44 1.22 0.40
C ALA A 15 14.07 1.88 -0.83
N PRO A 16 15.27 2.46 -0.71
CA PRO A 16 15.95 3.12 -1.83
C PRO A 16 16.24 2.12 -2.95
N LEU A 17 16.30 2.62 -4.17
CA LEU A 17 16.57 1.80 -5.36
C LEU A 17 17.87 1.00 -5.19
N GLY A 18 17.71 -0.33 -5.16
CA GLY A 18 18.80 -1.29 -5.01
C GLY A 18 18.76 -2.36 -6.09
N ARG A 19 19.89 -3.05 -6.27
CA ARG A 19 19.99 -4.18 -7.21
C ARG A 19 19.05 -5.33 -6.83
N VAL A 20 18.97 -5.61 -5.54
CA VAL A 20 18.08 -6.64 -4.97
C VAL A 20 17.00 -5.90 -4.19
N PRO A 21 15.73 -6.02 -4.59
CA PRO A 21 14.63 -5.45 -3.85
C PRO A 21 14.53 -6.06 -2.44
N ILE A 22 14.11 -5.24 -1.48
CA ILE A 22 13.92 -5.67 -0.10
C ILE A 22 12.58 -6.38 0.00
N TRP A 23 12.59 -7.55 0.60
CA TRP A 23 11.38 -8.28 0.93
C TRP A 23 10.72 -7.70 2.20
N PRO A 24 9.39 -7.84 2.38
CA PRO A 24 8.75 -7.52 3.64
C PRO A 24 9.50 -8.05 4.88
N TYR A 25 9.50 -7.28 5.97
CA TYR A 25 10.23 -7.65 7.17
C TYR A 25 9.46 -7.26 8.42
N THR A 26 9.76 -7.88 9.54
CA THR A 26 9.18 -7.47 10.82
C THR A 26 9.98 -6.32 11.43
N LEU A 27 9.30 -5.40 12.11
CA LEU A 27 9.93 -4.35 12.89
C LEU A 27 10.39 -4.82 14.27
N TYR A 28 10.47 -6.13 14.54
CA TYR A 28 11.11 -6.66 15.74
C TYR A 28 12.61 -6.34 15.76
N PHE A 29 13.22 -6.28 14.57
CA PHE A 29 14.64 -6.01 14.38
C PHE A 29 14.85 -4.70 13.62
N ARG A 30 16.10 -4.25 13.59
CA ARG A 30 16.51 -3.07 12.83
C ARG A 30 16.19 -3.25 11.34
N MET A 31 15.66 -2.19 10.71
CA MET A 31 15.40 -2.17 9.26
C MET A 31 16.65 -2.56 8.44
N PRO A 32 16.50 -3.37 7.39
CA PRO A 32 17.62 -3.86 6.56
C PRO A 32 18.06 -2.85 5.49
N HIS A 33 17.59 -1.60 5.54
CA HIS A 33 17.98 -0.54 4.61
C HIS A 33 18.05 0.81 5.33
N LEU A 34 18.59 1.80 4.62
CA LEU A 34 18.65 3.18 5.10
C LEU A 34 17.23 3.77 5.12
N CYS A 35 16.93 4.56 6.15
CA CYS A 35 15.72 5.37 6.20
C CYS A 35 15.80 6.48 5.13
N PRO A 36 15.00 6.44 4.06
CA PRO A 36 15.06 7.44 3.01
C PRO A 36 14.38 8.75 3.42
N GLY A 37 14.63 9.80 2.64
CA GLY A 37 14.00 11.10 2.80
C GLY A 37 14.71 12.05 3.78
N ASN A 38 14.32 13.32 3.73
CA ASN A 38 14.98 14.41 4.45
C ASN A 38 14.67 14.41 5.96
N GLY A 39 13.52 13.86 6.36
CA GLY A 39 13.06 13.83 7.76
C GLY A 39 13.67 12.71 8.61
N LYS A 40 14.21 11.64 7.98
CA LYS A 40 14.82 10.46 8.62
C LYS A 40 14.10 9.89 9.86
N ASN A 41 12.78 10.08 9.96
CA ASN A 41 12.01 9.72 11.15
C ASN A 41 11.44 8.31 11.02
N CYS A 42 12.33 7.32 10.90
CA CYS A 42 11.95 5.91 10.84
C CYS A 42 11.97 5.28 12.23
N PRO A 43 11.21 4.19 12.45
CA PRO A 43 11.21 3.46 13.72
C PRO A 43 12.63 2.98 14.07
N SER A 44 13.03 3.23 15.32
CA SER A 44 14.34 2.82 15.88
C SER A 44 14.22 1.78 17.00
N LYS A 45 13.00 1.51 17.46
CA LYS A 45 12.67 0.51 18.48
C LYS A 45 11.96 -0.68 17.84
N SER A 46 11.89 -1.78 18.60
CA SER A 46 11.16 -2.96 18.18
C SER A 46 9.65 -2.73 18.24
N HIS A 47 8.94 -3.10 17.17
CA HIS A 47 7.49 -3.04 17.05
C HIS A 47 6.93 -4.37 16.50
N PRO A 48 5.83 -4.91 17.05
CA PRO A 48 5.23 -6.16 16.60
C PRO A 48 4.35 -5.96 15.35
N VAL A 49 4.93 -5.39 14.30
CA VAL A 49 4.22 -5.04 13.04
C VAL A 49 5.07 -5.49 11.86
N TRP A 50 4.42 -5.98 10.80
CA TRP A 50 5.08 -6.25 9.52
C TRP A 50 5.25 -4.97 8.71
N GLU A 51 6.39 -4.76 8.09
CA GLU A 51 6.59 -3.73 7.08
C GLU A 51 6.49 -4.36 5.69
N MET A 52 5.44 -3.99 4.96
CA MET A 52 5.30 -4.27 3.53
C MET A 52 6.03 -3.18 2.75
N VAL A 53 7.36 -3.26 2.80
CA VAL A 53 8.26 -2.20 2.31
C VAL A 53 7.99 -1.82 0.85
N VAL A 54 7.92 -0.51 0.59
CA VAL A 54 7.73 0.04 -0.74
C VAL A 54 9.08 0.20 -1.41
N ASN A 55 9.44 -0.73 -2.30
CA ASN A 55 10.68 -0.64 -3.05
C ASN A 55 10.58 0.40 -4.15
N GLU A 56 11.57 1.31 -4.24
CA GLU A 56 11.65 2.22 -5.37
C GLU A 56 11.75 1.48 -6.71
N LEU A 57 10.98 1.95 -7.68
CA LEU A 57 11.01 1.53 -9.06
C LEU A 57 12.18 2.19 -9.78
N ASP A 58 12.84 1.41 -10.63
CA ASP A 58 13.84 1.93 -11.56
C ASP A 58 13.12 2.54 -12.76
N ARG A 59 13.27 3.84 -12.95
CA ARG A 59 12.60 4.64 -14.00
C ARG A 59 13.46 4.93 -15.21
N ARG A 60 14.67 4.39 -15.27
CA ARG A 60 15.56 4.55 -16.44
C ARG A 60 14.91 3.91 -17.67
N ASP A 61 15.04 4.57 -18.82
CA ASP A 61 14.53 4.08 -20.09
C ASP A 61 15.46 2.97 -20.63
N ASP A 62 16.78 3.15 -20.47
CA ASP A 62 17.82 2.15 -20.68
C ASP A 62 18.71 2.03 -19.42
N PRO A 63 18.47 1.06 -18.52
CA PRO A 63 19.25 0.87 -17.30
C PRO A 63 20.74 0.54 -17.51
N THR A 64 21.14 0.18 -18.74
CA THR A 64 22.52 -0.17 -19.11
C THR A 64 23.32 1.01 -19.61
N PHE A 65 22.65 2.05 -20.10
CA PHE A 65 23.27 3.24 -20.69
C PHE A 65 22.97 4.52 -19.90
N ASP A 66 21.76 4.65 -19.36
CA ASP A 66 21.33 5.84 -18.63
C ASP A 66 22.14 6.04 -17.35
N GLU A 67 22.41 7.32 -17.03
CA GLU A 67 23.01 7.71 -15.77
C GLU A 67 22.16 7.24 -14.57
N ASN A 68 22.81 7.16 -13.40
CA ASN A 68 22.13 6.80 -12.17
C ASN A 68 21.06 7.84 -11.83
N LEU A 69 19.80 7.47 -12.02
CA LEU A 69 18.64 8.25 -11.60
C LEU A 69 18.11 7.74 -10.25
N PRO A 70 17.63 8.64 -9.38
CA PRO A 70 16.85 8.21 -8.23
C PRO A 70 15.58 7.49 -8.70
N GLY A 71 15.19 6.47 -7.95
CA GLY A 71 13.97 5.72 -8.22
C GLY A 71 12.71 6.51 -7.86
N CYS A 72 11.56 5.90 -8.11
CA CYS A 72 10.23 6.43 -7.75
C CYS A 72 9.46 5.40 -6.92
N HIS A 73 8.79 5.84 -5.85
CA HIS A 73 8.07 4.95 -4.93
C HIS A 73 6.61 4.73 -5.35
N PHE A 74 6.00 5.70 -6.05
CA PHE A 74 4.71 5.53 -6.73
C PHE A 74 4.89 5.64 -8.25
N VAL A 75 4.05 4.93 -9.00
CA VAL A 75 4.11 4.93 -10.48
C VAL A 75 3.90 6.33 -11.05
N ASP A 76 2.97 7.10 -10.49
CA ASP A 76 2.68 8.48 -10.87
C ASP A 76 3.81 9.47 -10.48
N SER A 77 4.67 9.11 -9.54
CA SER A 77 5.86 9.90 -9.19
C SER A 77 7.03 9.71 -10.18
N CYS A 78 6.93 8.76 -11.11
CA CYS A 78 7.93 8.52 -12.16
C CYS A 78 7.75 9.53 -13.33
N THR A 79 8.11 10.79 -13.10
CA THR A 79 7.79 11.94 -13.97
C THR A 79 8.31 11.89 -15.40
N ASN A 80 9.27 11.02 -15.71
CA ASN A 80 9.85 10.88 -17.04
C ASN A 80 9.05 9.94 -17.97
N ILE A 81 8.04 9.25 -17.43
CA ILE A 81 7.21 8.29 -18.17
C ILE A 81 5.99 9.00 -18.75
N ASN A 82 6.01 9.24 -20.08
CA ASN A 82 5.00 10.05 -20.77
C ASN A 82 4.28 9.30 -21.89
N THR A 83 4.78 8.14 -22.32
CA THR A 83 4.16 7.33 -23.39
C THR A 83 3.78 5.92 -22.93
N PRO A 84 2.80 5.27 -23.59
CA PRO A 84 2.43 3.88 -23.31
C PRO A 84 3.61 2.90 -23.44
N GLU A 85 4.52 3.15 -24.38
CA GLU A 85 5.69 2.30 -24.62
C GLU A 85 6.70 2.41 -23.47
N GLN A 86 6.96 3.64 -22.98
CA GLN A 86 7.80 3.88 -21.80
C GLN A 86 7.20 3.19 -20.57
N PHE A 87 5.89 3.34 -20.37
CA PHE A 87 5.21 2.70 -19.25
C PHE A 87 5.29 1.17 -19.33
N GLY A 88 5.08 0.60 -20.52
CA GLY A 88 5.24 -0.83 -20.74
C GLY A 88 6.68 -1.33 -20.50
N ARG A 89 7.70 -0.53 -20.80
CA ARG A 89 9.10 -0.87 -20.47
C ARG A 89 9.36 -0.79 -18.97
N LEU A 90 8.90 0.28 -18.30
CA LEU A 90 8.99 0.44 -16.85
C LEU A 90 8.47 -0.79 -16.11
N LEU A 91 7.25 -1.25 -16.46
CA LEU A 91 6.63 -2.41 -15.84
C LEU A 91 7.44 -3.69 -16.05
N ARG A 92 7.81 -3.99 -17.31
CA ARG A 92 8.57 -5.22 -17.62
C ARG A 92 9.94 -5.23 -16.94
N HIS A 93 10.64 -4.09 -16.96
CA HIS A 93 11.95 -3.95 -16.32
C HIS A 93 11.87 -4.23 -14.82
N ASN A 94 10.95 -3.57 -14.11
CA ASN A 94 10.81 -3.75 -12.67
C ASN A 94 10.27 -5.14 -12.31
N VAL A 95 9.32 -5.70 -13.07
CA VAL A 95 8.86 -7.09 -12.86
C VAL A 95 10.02 -8.07 -13.01
N ASN A 96 10.86 -7.94 -14.05
CA ASN A 96 12.04 -8.78 -14.22
C ASN A 96 13.06 -8.59 -13.09
N ARG A 97 13.28 -7.33 -12.64
CA ARG A 97 14.13 -7.01 -11.50
C ARG A 97 13.70 -7.75 -10.24
N HIS A 98 12.39 -7.90 -10.01
CA HIS A 98 11.87 -8.63 -8.87
C HIS A 98 11.92 -10.15 -9.11
N LEU A 99 11.35 -10.65 -10.22
CA LEU A 99 11.18 -12.08 -10.47
C LEU A 99 12.49 -12.88 -10.53
N LEU A 100 13.59 -12.28 -11.00
CA LEU A 100 14.89 -12.95 -11.03
C LEU A 100 15.42 -13.29 -9.62
N TYR A 101 14.94 -12.62 -8.58
CA TYR A 101 15.33 -12.84 -7.17
C TYR A 101 14.18 -13.38 -6.30
N VAL A 102 13.03 -13.78 -6.90
CA VAL A 102 11.76 -14.09 -6.18
C VAL A 102 11.73 -15.41 -5.41
N ILE A 103 12.82 -16.17 -5.33
CA ILE A 103 12.81 -17.44 -4.58
C ILE A 103 13.15 -17.19 -3.10
N GLN A 104 12.21 -16.59 -2.37
CA GLN A 104 12.00 -16.90 -0.95
C GLN A 104 10.66 -16.36 -0.45
N TRP A 105 9.69 -17.26 -0.39
CA TRP A 105 8.35 -17.09 0.15
C TRP A 105 8.44 -17.00 1.68
N MET A 106 7.85 -15.98 2.31
CA MET A 106 8.38 -15.52 3.59
C MET A 106 7.71 -15.93 4.88
N GLN A 107 6.73 -16.83 4.91
CA GLN A 107 6.22 -17.33 6.19
C GLN A 107 5.91 -18.84 6.23
N ASN A 108 5.74 -19.49 5.07
CA ASN A 108 5.26 -20.85 4.84
C ASN A 108 5.37 -21.25 3.33
N PRO A 109 6.58 -21.28 2.74
CA PRO A 109 6.80 -21.40 1.31
C PRO A 109 5.90 -22.38 0.56
N THR A 110 4.98 -21.86 -0.26
CA THR A 110 4.28 -22.69 -1.24
C THR A 110 5.13 -22.70 -2.51
N GLU A 111 5.63 -23.89 -2.87
CA GLU A 111 6.32 -24.08 -4.13
C GLU A 111 5.45 -23.63 -5.30
N THR A 112 6.07 -23.17 -6.39
CA THR A 112 5.35 -22.70 -7.59
C THR A 112 4.35 -23.73 -8.11
N ASN A 113 4.64 -25.04 -7.97
CA ASN A 113 3.74 -26.11 -8.39
C ASN A 113 2.50 -26.25 -7.48
N ALA A 114 2.63 -25.89 -6.20
CA ALA A 114 1.56 -25.95 -5.21
C ALA A 114 0.76 -24.64 -5.11
N ILE A 115 1.22 -23.55 -5.76
CA ILE A 115 0.60 -22.23 -5.64
C ILE A 115 -0.84 -22.19 -6.17
N ARG A 116 -1.15 -23.02 -7.17
CA ARG A 116 -2.51 -23.18 -7.71
C ARG A 116 -3.48 -23.70 -6.64
N ASP A 117 -2.97 -24.46 -5.68
CA ASP A 117 -3.77 -25.16 -4.68
C ASP A 117 -3.73 -24.51 -3.28
N PHE A 118 -3.06 -23.36 -3.17
CA PHE A 118 -2.98 -22.54 -1.95
C PHE A 118 -4.37 -21.97 -1.59
N GLN A 119 -4.89 -22.32 -0.41
CA GLN A 119 -6.30 -22.10 -0.04
C GLN A 119 -6.60 -20.64 0.31
N GLU A 120 -5.66 -19.96 0.94
CA GLU A 120 -5.75 -18.58 1.37
C GLU A 120 -5.94 -17.63 0.18
N TRP A 121 -5.45 -17.99 -1.01
CA TRP A 121 -5.71 -17.24 -2.25
C TRP A 121 -7.07 -17.56 -2.89
N LYS A 122 -7.77 -18.61 -2.43
CA LYS A 122 -9.05 -19.06 -3.00
C LYS A 122 -10.28 -18.55 -2.25
N GLU A 123 -10.14 -17.95 -1.07
CA GLU A 123 -11.25 -17.56 -0.19
C GLU A 123 -12.33 -16.69 -0.86
N LYS A 124 -11.99 -15.95 -1.94
CA LYS A 124 -12.92 -15.15 -2.75
C LYS A 124 -12.62 -15.24 -4.25
N CYS A 125 -12.26 -16.44 -4.75
CA CYS A 125 -11.89 -16.64 -6.16
C CYS A 125 -13.00 -16.27 -7.16
N ASP A 126 -14.26 -16.48 -6.77
CA ASP A 126 -15.44 -16.13 -7.56
C ASP A 126 -16.52 -15.61 -6.61
N ILE A 127 -16.61 -14.29 -6.48
CA ILE A 127 -17.57 -13.64 -5.58
C ILE A 127 -18.97 -13.77 -6.20
N LYS A 128 -19.69 -14.81 -5.79
CA LYS A 128 -21.12 -14.98 -6.08
C LYS A 128 -21.94 -14.31 -4.98
N GLY A 129 -23.01 -13.62 -5.38
CA GLY A 129 -23.96 -13.00 -4.44
C GLY A 129 -24.53 -11.69 -4.95
N GLN A 130 -25.48 -11.16 -4.20
CA GLN A 130 -25.97 -9.80 -4.38
C GLN A 130 -25.06 -8.83 -3.60
N PRO A 131 -24.91 -7.56 -4.06
CA PRO A 131 -24.24 -6.55 -3.27
C PRO A 131 -24.96 -6.37 -1.92
N TYR A 132 -24.24 -5.87 -0.92
CA TYR A 132 -24.80 -5.66 0.42
C TYR A 132 -26.06 -4.76 0.41
N CYS A 133 -26.14 -3.81 -0.52
CA CYS A 133 -27.36 -3.08 -0.85
C CYS A 133 -27.47 -2.79 -2.35
N SER A 134 -28.69 -2.71 -2.89
CA SER A 134 -28.94 -2.41 -4.31
C SER A 134 -28.85 -0.91 -4.62
N LEU A 135 -29.26 -0.06 -3.68
CA LEU A 135 -29.18 1.40 -3.80
C LEU A 135 -28.58 1.96 -2.50
N PRO A 136 -27.37 2.53 -2.52
CA PRO A 136 -26.79 3.16 -1.34
C PRO A 136 -27.49 4.47 -1.00
N ASN A 137 -27.55 4.78 0.30
CA ASN A 137 -27.99 6.08 0.81
C ASN A 137 -26.98 7.16 0.42
N ALA A 138 -27.46 8.30 -0.07
CA ALA A 138 -26.64 9.47 -0.36
C ALA A 138 -26.84 10.50 0.76
N CYS A 139 -25.96 10.51 1.75
CA CYS A 139 -26.11 11.29 2.98
C CYS A 139 -25.43 12.66 2.86
N PRO A 140 -26.16 13.79 2.76
CA PRO A 140 -25.58 15.12 2.85
C PRO A 140 -25.34 15.48 4.33
N VAL A 141 -24.11 15.31 4.80
CA VAL A 141 -23.72 15.51 6.20
C VAL A 141 -22.68 16.61 6.34
N THR A 142 -22.63 17.25 7.49
CA THR A 142 -21.68 18.31 7.82
C THR A 142 -20.88 17.94 9.08
N THR A 143 -19.78 18.63 9.32
CA THR A 143 -19.01 18.50 10.57
C THR A 143 -18.52 19.86 11.02
N ARG A 144 -18.33 20.03 12.33
CA ARG A 144 -17.76 21.27 12.90
C ARG A 144 -16.32 21.52 12.45
N GLU A 145 -15.62 20.44 12.10
CA GLU A 145 -14.21 20.44 11.69
C GLU A 145 -14.01 21.03 10.29
N LEU A 146 -15.09 21.07 9.49
CA LEU A 146 -15.13 21.64 8.13
C LEU A 146 -16.34 22.57 8.02
N PRO A 147 -16.28 23.75 8.66
CA PRO A 147 -17.42 24.66 8.73
C PRO A 147 -17.79 25.19 7.33
N GLY A 148 -19.08 25.10 7.00
CA GLY A 148 -19.63 25.60 5.73
C GLY A 148 -19.59 24.59 4.58
N GLU A 149 -18.97 23.42 4.77
CA GLU A 149 -18.96 22.35 3.77
C GLU A 149 -20.06 21.32 4.02
N THR A 150 -20.72 20.88 2.96
CA THR A 150 -21.64 19.73 2.98
C THR A 150 -21.03 18.61 2.16
N LEU A 151 -20.76 17.49 2.82
CA LEU A 151 -20.10 16.33 2.22
C LEU A 151 -21.14 15.24 1.98
N ARG A 152 -21.10 14.63 0.79
CA ARG A 152 -21.96 13.49 0.46
C ARG A 152 -21.24 12.19 0.81
N LEU A 153 -21.75 11.48 1.80
CA LEU A 153 -21.30 10.15 2.19
C LEU A 153 -22.26 9.11 1.63
N PHE A 154 -21.72 8.21 0.79
CA PHE A 154 -22.48 7.09 0.24
C PHE A 154 -22.29 5.85 1.13
N THR A 155 -23.38 5.26 1.59
CA THR A 155 -23.33 4.10 2.47
C THR A 155 -24.55 3.20 2.29
N CYS A 156 -24.39 1.91 2.58
CA CYS A 156 -25.51 0.97 2.65
C CYS A 156 -26.16 0.90 4.05
N VAL A 157 -25.62 1.60 5.05
CA VAL A 157 -26.24 1.72 6.37
C VAL A 157 -26.98 3.05 6.51
N ASP A 158 -27.67 3.27 7.62
CA ASP A 158 -28.34 4.53 7.91
C ASP A 158 -27.36 5.71 7.92
N CYS A 159 -27.84 6.89 7.48
CA CYS A 159 -27.01 8.07 7.44
C CYS A 159 -26.56 8.49 8.86
N PRO A 160 -25.26 8.75 9.08
CA PRO A 160 -24.79 9.28 10.34
C PRO A 160 -25.32 10.71 10.55
N LYS A 161 -25.30 11.19 11.79
CA LYS A 161 -25.78 12.55 12.14
C LYS A 161 -24.82 13.62 11.65
N ASN A 162 -23.52 13.37 11.80
CA ASN A 162 -22.44 14.24 11.37
C ASN A 162 -21.53 13.50 10.39
N TYR A 163 -20.74 14.26 9.63
CA TYR A 163 -19.68 13.68 8.81
C TYR A 163 -18.58 13.10 9.72
N PRO A 164 -18.25 11.80 9.59
CA PRO A 164 -17.20 11.18 10.38
C PRO A 164 -15.85 11.89 10.23
N TRP A 165 -15.18 12.18 11.36
CA TRP A 165 -13.87 12.85 11.38
C TRP A 165 -12.98 12.33 12.52
N ILE A 166 -11.81 12.94 12.70
CA ILE A 166 -10.79 12.54 13.69
C ILE A 166 -11.37 12.42 15.11
N ASN A 167 -12.23 13.36 15.52
CA ASN A 167 -12.83 13.39 16.87
C ASN A 167 -14.19 12.68 16.98
N ASP A 168 -14.82 12.36 15.85
CA ASP A 168 -16.09 11.60 15.80
C ASP A 168 -16.03 10.63 14.60
N PRO A 169 -15.29 9.52 14.70
CA PRO A 169 -15.11 8.59 13.59
C PRO A 169 -16.39 7.82 13.25
N THR A 170 -17.41 7.89 14.11
CA THR A 170 -18.71 7.24 13.88
C THR A 170 -19.76 8.17 13.28
N GLY A 171 -19.55 9.50 13.35
CA GLY A 171 -20.53 10.50 12.96
C GLY A 171 -21.77 10.53 13.86
N ASN A 172 -21.67 10.10 15.12
CA ASN A 172 -22.81 10.01 16.05
C ASN A 172 -23.07 11.31 16.83
N GLY A 173 -22.12 12.25 16.81
CA GLY A 173 -22.18 13.52 17.52
C GLY A 173 -22.07 13.43 19.04
N LEU A 174 -21.47 12.37 19.58
CA LEU A 174 -21.34 12.12 21.02
C LEU A 174 -19.98 12.55 21.62
N PHE A 175 -19.25 13.45 20.95
CA PHE A 175 -17.96 13.97 21.40
C PHE A 175 -17.91 15.51 21.32
#